data_AF-A0A661PVN7-F1
#
_entry.id   AF-A0A661PVN7-F1
#
_cell.length_a   1.000
_cell.length_b   1.000
_cell.length_c   1.000
_cell.angle_alpha   90.00
_cell.angle_beta   90.00
_cell.angle_gamma   90.00
#
_symmetry.space_group_name_H-M   'P 1'
#
loop_
_entity.id
_entity.type
_entity.pdbx_description
1 polymer ?
#
loop_
_entity_poly.entity_id
_entity_poly.type
_entity_poly.pdbx_seq_one_letter_code
_entity_poly.pdbx_strand_id
1 'polypeptide(L)'
;HDAKGYPTANPNECRDNIRGLFTKIERGFREICMVDYECMDDAEHAIVAYGSMVLSARSALEQLRESGCKVGLIKLGTLWPFPRFALEQYLPQLKTILVPELNMGQIYREVLRVNAGKAVIEKLNRVNGTLITPNEIVKTVKGLIR
;
A
#
# COMPACT_ATOMS: atom_id res chain seq x y z
N HIS A 1 19.70 -11.29 -23.33
CA HIS A 1 21.07 -11.76 -23.54
C HIS A 1 21.08 -13.27 -23.50
N ASP A 2 21.96 -13.94 -24.24
CA ASP A 2 22.22 -15.37 -24.05
C ASP A 2 22.91 -15.61 -22.69
N ALA A 3 23.20 -16.87 -22.35
CA ALA A 3 23.87 -17.22 -21.10
C ALA A 3 25.29 -16.63 -20.95
N LYS A 4 25.90 -16.18 -22.05
CA LYS A 4 27.24 -15.58 -22.08
C LYS A 4 27.20 -14.05 -22.03
N GLY A 5 26.01 -13.44 -22.07
CA GLY A 5 25.81 -12.00 -22.03
C GLY A 5 25.71 -11.33 -23.41
N TYR A 6 25.75 -12.07 -24.52
CA TYR A 6 25.59 -11.48 -25.85
C TYR A 6 24.12 -11.19 -26.17
N PRO A 7 23.80 -10.17 -26.99
CA PRO A 7 22.44 -9.94 -27.45
C PRO A 7 21.86 -11.17 -28.17
N THR A 8 20.62 -11.53 -27.86
CA THR A 8 19.90 -12.66 -28.48
C THR A 8 18.45 -12.25 -28.71
N ALA A 9 17.87 -12.74 -29.81
CA ALA A 9 16.44 -12.64 -30.13
C ALA A 9 15.75 -14.00 -30.09
N ASN A 10 16.45 -15.05 -29.64
CA ASN A 10 15.89 -16.39 -29.53
C ASN A 10 14.70 -16.40 -28.54
N PRO A 11 13.48 -16.77 -28.98
CA PRO A 11 12.30 -16.70 -28.11
C PRO A 11 12.40 -17.54 -26.83
N ASN A 12 13.05 -18.71 -26.89
CA ASN A 12 13.20 -19.59 -25.73
C ASN A 12 14.13 -18.97 -24.70
N GLU A 13 15.29 -18.47 -25.12
CA GLU A 13 16.25 -17.81 -24.24
C GLU A 13 15.67 -16.55 -23.61
N CYS A 14 14.97 -15.71 -24.40
CA CYS A 14 14.30 -14.51 -23.91
C CYS A 14 13.25 -14.87 -22.84
N ARG A 15 12.40 -15.86 -23.11
CA ARG A 15 11.37 -16.32 -22.17
C ARG A 15 11.99 -16.85 -20.88
N ASP A 16 12.99 -17.71 -20.98
CA ASP A 16 13.56 -18.39 -19.81
C ASP A 16 14.35 -17.41 -18.93
N ASN A 17 15.02 -16.42 -19.54
CA ASN A 17 15.63 -15.31 -18.80
C ASN A 17 14.62 -14.46 -18.05
N ILE A 18 13.55 -14.00 -18.73
CA ILE A 18 12.51 -13.19 -18.08
C ILE A 18 11.86 -13.97 -16.93
N ARG A 19 11.52 -15.25 -17.16
CA ARG A 19 10.99 -16.11 -16.10
C ARG A 19 11.97 -16.26 -14.94
N GLY A 20 13.25 -16.50 -15.22
CA GLY A 20 14.28 -16.61 -14.20
C GLY A 20 14.40 -15.35 -13.34
N LEU A 21 14.35 -14.17 -13.95
CA LEU A 21 14.38 -12.88 -13.23
C LEU A 21 13.14 -12.72 -12.35
N PHE A 22 11.95 -12.98 -12.86
CA PHE A 22 10.71 -12.88 -12.08
C PHE A 22 10.66 -13.92 -10.96
N THR A 23 11.10 -15.16 -11.20
CA THR A 23 11.17 -16.21 -10.17
C THR A 23 12.08 -15.82 -9.01
N LYS A 24 13.18 -15.09 -9.25
CA LYS A 24 14.03 -14.56 -8.16
C LYS A 24 13.24 -13.60 -7.26
N ILE A 25 12.48 -12.70 -7.87
CA ILE A 25 11.64 -11.71 -7.17
C ILE A 25 10.52 -12.41 -6.39
N GLU A 26 9.85 -13.39 -7.02
CA GLU A 26 8.77 -14.15 -6.41
C GLU A 26 9.24 -14.99 -5.22
N ARG A 27 10.39 -15.68 -5.34
CA ARG A 27 10.97 -16.48 -4.25
C ARG A 27 11.42 -15.58 -3.09
N GLY A 28 11.98 -14.42 -3.39
CA GLY A 28 12.39 -13.43 -2.40
C GLY A 28 11.25 -12.53 -1.91
N PHE A 29 9.99 -12.75 -2.34
CA PHE A 29 8.89 -11.81 -2.13
C PHE A 29 8.75 -11.32 -0.67
N ARG A 30 8.78 -12.24 0.29
CA ARG A 30 8.66 -11.89 1.72
C ARG A 30 9.89 -11.19 2.28
N GLU A 31 11.06 -11.43 1.70
CA GLU A 31 12.34 -10.84 2.13
C GLU A 31 12.49 -9.39 1.63
N ILE A 32 12.02 -9.13 0.40
CA ILE A 32 12.15 -7.80 -0.24
C ILE A 32 11.01 -6.85 0.11
N CYS A 33 9.89 -7.35 0.63
CA CYS A 33 8.74 -6.53 1.00
C CYS A 33 8.96 -5.86 2.36
N MET A 34 9.24 -4.56 2.33
CA MET A 34 9.34 -3.72 3.52
C MET A 34 7.98 -3.12 3.84
N VAL A 35 7.47 -3.40 5.04
CA VAL A 35 6.20 -2.87 5.55
C VAL A 35 6.32 -2.63 7.04
N ASP A 36 5.90 -1.44 7.48
CA ASP A 36 5.77 -1.12 8.90
C ASP A 36 4.28 -0.93 9.24
N TYR A 37 3.91 -1.24 10.49
CA TYR A 37 2.56 -1.07 11.00
C TYR A 37 2.59 -0.21 12.25
N GLU A 38 1.60 0.67 12.40
CA GLU A 38 1.40 1.46 13.61
C GLU A 38 -0.06 1.34 14.04
N CYS A 39 -0.29 0.99 15.31
CA CYS A 39 -1.62 0.86 15.91
C CYS A 39 -2.59 -0.03 15.11
N MET A 40 -2.14 -1.17 14.57
CA MET A 40 -2.99 -2.07 13.79
C MET A 40 -3.68 -3.16 14.63
N ASP A 41 -3.18 -3.47 15.83
CA ASP A 41 -3.67 -4.59 16.65
C ASP A 41 -5.16 -4.48 16.99
N ASP A 42 -5.66 -3.26 17.24
CA ASP A 42 -7.06 -2.98 17.57
C ASP A 42 -7.77 -2.14 16.48
N ALA A 43 -7.13 -1.92 15.33
CA ALA A 43 -7.64 -1.02 14.30
C ALA A 43 -8.92 -1.55 13.64
N GLU A 44 -9.97 -0.72 13.61
CA GLU A 44 -11.18 -0.93 12.82
C GLU A 44 -11.12 -0.17 11.49
N HIS A 45 -10.19 0.77 11.36
CA HIS A 45 -9.98 1.60 10.18
C HIS A 45 -8.48 1.65 9.87
N ALA A 46 -8.09 1.67 8.60
CA ALA A 46 -6.68 1.73 8.21
C ALA A 46 -6.40 2.91 7.28
N ILE A 47 -5.21 3.49 7.42
CA ILE A 47 -4.61 4.36 6.42
C ILE A 47 -3.48 3.56 5.77
N VAL A 48 -3.48 3.43 4.44
CA VAL A 48 -2.38 2.80 3.69
C VAL A 48 -1.59 3.91 3.00
N ALA A 49 -0.36 4.14 3.45
CA ALA A 49 0.48 5.24 2.95
C ALA A 49 1.88 4.75 2.56
N TYR A 50 2.53 5.54 1.70
CA TYR A 50 3.90 5.27 1.25
C TYR A 50 4.60 6.58 0.85
N GLY A 51 5.93 6.55 0.79
CA GLY A 51 6.73 7.72 0.44
C GLY A 51 6.47 8.92 1.36
N SER A 52 6.36 10.12 0.78
CA SER A 52 6.14 11.37 1.53
C SER A 52 4.80 11.41 2.27
N MET A 53 3.79 10.64 1.84
CA MET A 53 2.47 10.63 2.48
C MET A 53 2.45 9.97 3.86
N VAL A 54 3.50 9.19 4.19
CA VAL A 54 3.64 8.54 5.51
C VAL A 54 3.66 9.57 6.64
N LEU A 55 4.33 10.71 6.46
CA LEU A 55 4.44 11.75 7.49
C LEU A 55 3.08 12.37 7.81
N SER A 56 2.33 12.79 6.78
CA SER A 56 0.98 13.33 6.96
C SER A 56 0.03 12.29 7.55
N ALA A 57 0.13 11.04 7.12
CA ALA A 57 -0.69 9.94 7.62
C ALA A 57 -0.43 9.62 9.09
N ARG A 58 0.84 9.65 9.53
CA ARG A 58 1.20 9.45 10.95
C ARG A 58 0.68 10.58 11.84
N SER A 59 0.83 11.84 11.42
CA SER A 59 0.26 12.96 12.17
C SER A 59 -1.28 12.89 12.24
N ALA A 60 -1.93 12.42 11.18
CA ALA A 60 -3.38 12.18 11.20
C ALA A 60 -3.76 11.00 12.11
N LEU A 61 -2.97 9.93 12.11
CA LEU A 61 -3.14 8.76 13.00
C LEU A 61 -3.14 9.20 14.47
N GLU A 62 -2.14 9.99 14.89
CA GLU A 62 -2.02 10.50 16.25
C GLU A 62 -3.29 11.26 16.66
N GLN A 63 -3.72 12.24 15.85
CA GLN A 63 -4.94 13.02 16.11
C GLN A 63 -6.21 12.16 16.16
N LEU A 64 -6.33 11.16 15.28
CA LEU A 64 -7.48 10.25 15.25
C LEU A 64 -7.53 9.38 16.50
N ARG A 65 -6.38 8.85 16.93
CA ARG A 65 -6.23 8.03 18.12
C ARG A 65 -6.50 8.81 19.40
N GLU A 66 -6.02 10.05 19.50
CA GLU A 66 -6.35 10.97 20.59
C GLU A 66 -7.86 11.23 20.69
N SER A 67 -8.56 11.25 19.55
CA SER A 67 -10.02 11.37 19.53
C SER A 67 -10.79 10.05 19.75
N GLY A 68 -10.09 8.97 20.11
CA GLY A 68 -10.68 7.66 20.42
C GLY A 68 -11.01 6.80 19.19
N CYS A 69 -10.62 7.21 17.99
CA CYS A 69 -10.84 6.40 16.78
C CYS A 69 -9.81 5.26 16.70
N LYS A 70 -10.28 4.03 16.50
CA LYS A 70 -9.43 2.86 16.29
C LYS A 70 -8.87 2.80 14.87
N VAL A 71 -7.94 3.70 14.56
CA VAL A 71 -7.31 3.82 13.24
C VAL A 71 -5.89 3.27 13.30
N GLY A 72 -5.48 2.45 12.35
CA GLY A 72 -4.10 2.02 12.19
C GLY A 72 -3.47 2.58 10.91
N LEU A 73 -2.15 2.51 10.84
CA LEU A 73 -1.36 2.92 9.67
C LEU A 73 -0.57 1.71 9.14
N ILE A 74 -0.72 1.45 7.85
CA ILE A 74 0.10 0.50 7.10
C ILE A 74 1.03 1.33 6.21
N LYS A 75 2.33 1.31 6.51
CA LYS A 75 3.37 2.00 5.76
C LYS A 75 4.01 1.03 4.78
N LEU A 76 3.87 1.30 3.49
CA LEU A 76 4.53 0.52 2.45
C LEU A 76 5.90 1.11 2.13
N GLY A 77 6.97 0.34 2.37
CA GLY A 77 8.32 0.62 1.86
C GLY A 77 8.55 0.02 0.47
N THR A 78 7.95 -1.13 0.20
CA THR A 78 7.97 -1.80 -1.12
C THR A 78 6.61 -1.68 -1.79
N LEU A 79 6.57 -1.12 -3.01
CA LEU A 79 5.33 -0.95 -3.79
C LEU A 79 5.12 -2.07 -4.82
N TRP A 80 6.23 -2.58 -5.38
CA TRP A 80 6.21 -3.70 -6.31
C TRP A 80 7.33 -4.69 -5.96
N PRO A 81 7.04 -6.00 -5.93
CA PRO A 81 5.70 -6.60 -5.97
C PRO A 81 4.83 -6.14 -4.78
N PHE A 82 3.52 -5.95 -5.01
CA PHE A 82 2.63 -5.39 -3.99
C PHE A 82 2.54 -6.34 -2.77
N PRO A 83 2.81 -5.86 -1.54
CA PRO A 83 2.87 -6.71 -0.34
C PRO A 83 1.46 -7.05 0.16
N ARG A 84 0.73 -7.90 -0.57
CA ARG A 84 -0.68 -8.24 -0.25
C ARG A 84 -0.90 -8.72 1.19
N PHE A 85 0.07 -9.44 1.75
CA PHE A 85 0.02 -9.96 3.12
C PHE A 85 -0.10 -8.83 4.16
N ALA A 86 0.37 -7.62 3.83
CA ALA A 86 0.27 -6.47 4.70
C ALA A 86 -1.16 -6.04 4.96
N LEU A 87 -2.04 -6.27 3.99
CA LEU A 87 -3.44 -5.95 4.13
C LEU A 87 -4.25 -7.18 4.53
N GLU A 88 -4.00 -8.33 3.89
CA GLU A 88 -4.81 -9.55 4.04
C GLU A 88 -5.04 -9.98 5.48
N GLN A 89 -4.02 -9.87 6.34
CA GLN A 89 -4.09 -10.28 7.74
C GLN A 89 -5.02 -9.40 8.59
N TYR A 90 -5.22 -8.13 8.22
CA TYR A 90 -6.06 -7.17 8.95
C TYR A 90 -7.43 -6.98 8.32
N LEU A 91 -7.65 -7.38 7.07
CA LEU A 91 -8.96 -7.24 6.41
C LEU A 91 -10.16 -7.75 7.23
N PRO A 92 -10.08 -8.86 8.00
CA PRO A 92 -11.23 -9.32 8.79
C PRO A 92 -11.73 -8.34 9.86
N GLN A 93 -10.86 -7.46 10.39
CA GLN A 93 -11.22 -6.48 11.43
C GLN A 93 -11.48 -5.07 10.86
N LEU A 94 -11.03 -4.78 9.63
CA LEU A 94 -11.14 -3.46 9.04
C LEU A 94 -12.53 -3.23 8.44
N LYS A 95 -13.17 -2.14 8.86
CA LYS A 95 -14.40 -1.59 8.28
C LYS A 95 -14.11 -0.67 7.11
N THR A 96 -13.08 0.17 7.23
CA THR A 96 -12.70 1.12 6.19
C THR A 96 -11.19 1.22 5.99
N ILE A 97 -10.78 1.56 4.77
CA ILE A 97 -9.39 1.79 4.39
C ILE A 97 -9.31 3.10 3.60
N LEU A 98 -8.45 4.02 4.01
CA LEU A 98 -8.14 5.23 3.26
C LEU A 98 -6.75 5.10 2.61
N VAL A 99 -6.66 5.43 1.33
CA VAL A 99 -5.39 5.48 0.59
C VAL A 99 -5.11 6.91 0.14
N PRO A 100 -4.36 7.71 0.93
CA PRO A 100 -3.95 9.04 0.52
C PRO A 100 -2.68 8.98 -0.33
N GLU A 101 -2.73 9.50 -1.56
CA GLU A 101 -1.61 9.40 -2.50
C GLU A 101 -1.49 10.61 -3.44
N LEU A 102 -0.24 10.95 -3.79
CA LEU A 102 0.08 12.08 -4.66
C LEU A 102 0.09 11.68 -6.15
N ASN A 103 -0.90 10.88 -6.55
CA ASN A 103 -1.07 10.38 -7.90
C ASN A 103 -2.54 10.02 -8.18
N MET A 104 -2.80 9.21 -9.20
CA MET A 104 -4.12 8.96 -9.77
C MET A 104 -4.69 7.58 -9.42
N GLY A 105 -4.35 6.98 -8.28
CA GLY A 105 -5.00 5.74 -7.87
C GLY A 105 -4.10 4.50 -7.90
N GLN A 106 -2.78 4.65 -7.92
CA GLN A 106 -1.89 3.52 -8.23
C GLN A 106 -1.92 2.47 -7.12
N ILE A 107 -1.69 2.87 -5.87
CA ILE A 107 -1.73 1.94 -4.74
C ILE A 107 -3.16 1.67 -4.32
N TYR A 108 -4.05 2.66 -4.45
CA TYR A 108 -5.48 2.44 -4.25
C TYR A 108 -6.02 1.24 -5.04
N ARG A 109 -5.61 1.09 -6.31
CA ARG A 109 -6.02 -0.04 -7.16
C ARG A 109 -5.52 -1.39 -6.65
N GLU A 110 -4.29 -1.45 -6.13
CA GLU A 110 -3.75 -2.67 -5.54
C GLU A 110 -4.45 -3.03 -4.22
N VAL A 111 -4.73 -2.02 -3.38
CA VAL A 111 -5.52 -2.18 -2.15
C VAL A 111 -6.92 -2.69 -2.50
N LEU A 112 -7.56 -2.13 -3.53
CA LEU A 112 -8.86 -2.58 -4.04
C LEU A 112 -8.84 -4.04 -4.51
N ARG A 113 -7.80 -4.42 -5.25
CA ARG A 113 -7.59 -5.79 -5.75
C ARG A 113 -7.46 -6.80 -4.60
N VAL A 114 -6.79 -6.45 -3.51
CA VAL A 114 -6.56 -7.34 -2.36
C VAL A 114 -7.76 -7.36 -1.40
N ASN A 115 -8.47 -6.24 -1.25
CA ASN A 115 -9.61 -6.12 -0.33
C ASN A 115 -10.77 -7.06 -0.64
N ALA A 116 -11.02 -7.35 -1.92
CA ALA A 116 -12.10 -8.24 -2.37
C ALA A 116 -13.48 -7.92 -1.75
N GLY A 117 -13.75 -6.65 -1.45
CA GLY A 117 -15.03 -6.17 -0.89
C GLY A 117 -15.19 -6.31 0.62
N LYS A 118 -14.14 -6.66 1.38
CA LYS A 118 -14.23 -6.86 2.85
C LYS A 118 -14.36 -5.56 3.64
N ALA A 119 -13.71 -4.49 3.20
CA ALA A 119 -13.78 -3.15 3.79
C ALA A 119 -14.18 -2.11 2.73
N VAL A 120 -14.73 -0.98 3.18
CA VAL A 120 -14.97 0.19 2.32
C VAL A 120 -13.65 0.89 2.06
N ILE A 121 -13.25 1.05 0.80
CA ILE A 121 -11.98 1.71 0.45
C ILE A 121 -12.25 3.05 -0.20
N GLU A 122 -11.65 4.09 0.36
CA GLU A 122 -11.66 5.44 -0.20
C GLU A 122 -10.25 5.86 -0.62
N LYS A 123 -10.16 6.72 -1.62
CA LYS A 123 -8.90 7.32 -2.07
C LYS A 123 -8.91 8.82 -1.77
N LEU A 124 -7.75 9.36 -1.39
CA LEU A 124 -7.57 10.79 -1.25
C LEU A 124 -6.39 11.20 -2.13
N ASN A 125 -6.71 11.67 -3.33
CA ASN A 125 -5.71 11.85 -4.37
C ASN A 125 -5.41 13.32 -4.62
N ARG A 126 -4.14 13.63 -4.88
CA ARG A 126 -3.71 14.99 -5.24
C ARG A 126 -2.59 14.93 -6.26
N VAL A 127 -2.68 15.76 -7.31
CA VAL A 127 -1.72 15.76 -8.43
C VAL A 127 -1.24 17.17 -8.82
N ASN A 128 -1.32 18.12 -7.89
CA ASN A 128 -1.02 19.53 -8.13
C ASN A 128 0.32 20.01 -7.51
N GLY A 129 1.20 19.08 -7.12
CA GLY A 129 2.51 19.39 -6.54
C GLY A 129 2.48 19.79 -5.06
N THR A 130 1.32 19.87 -4.42
CA THR A 130 1.21 20.11 -2.97
C THR A 130 0.91 18.81 -2.22
N LEU A 131 1.33 18.73 -0.95
CA LEU A 131 1.04 17.58 -0.10
C LEU A 131 -0.42 17.59 0.36
N ILE A 132 -0.97 16.40 0.59
CA ILE A 132 -2.21 16.24 1.35
C ILE A 132 -1.87 16.45 2.83
N THR A 133 -2.62 17.30 3.50
CA THR A 133 -2.37 17.65 4.91
C THR A 133 -2.92 16.60 5.86
N PRO A 134 -2.39 16.50 7.11
CA PRO A 134 -2.97 15.64 8.15
C PRO A 134 -4.46 15.91 8.36
N ASN A 135 -4.87 17.18 8.41
CA ASN A 135 -6.27 17.56 8.65
C ASN A 135 -7.22 17.08 7.54
N GLU A 136 -6.78 17.04 6.29
CA GLU A 136 -7.56 16.45 5.19
C GLU A 136 -7.75 14.95 5.39
N ILE A 137 -6.69 14.24 5.79
CA ILE A 137 -6.77 12.80 6.11
C ILE A 137 -7.73 12.56 7.28
N VAL A 138 -7.59 13.31 8.37
CA VAL A 138 -8.47 13.23 9.55
C VAL A 138 -9.93 13.46 9.15
N LYS A 139 -10.20 14.52 8.37
CA LYS A 139 -11.55 14.85 7.90
C LYS A 139 -12.14 13.71 7.07
N THR A 140 -11.37 13.16 6.14
CA THR A 140 -11.83 12.06 5.30
C THR A 140 -12.08 10.80 6.12
N VAL A 141 -11.17 10.41 7.01
CA VAL A 141 -11.37 9.25 7.88
C VAL A 141 -12.62 9.41 8.75
N LYS A 142 -12.79 10.55 9.43
CA LYS A 142 -14.00 10.80 10.24
C LYS A 142 -15.29 10.76 9.43
N GLY A 143 -15.25 11.20 8.17
CA GLY A 143 -16.40 11.09 7.26
C GLY A 143 -16.78 9.64 6.90
N LEU A 144 -15.85 8.70 7.02
CA LEU A 144 -16.04 7.26 6.76
C LEU A 144 -16.51 6.47 8.01
N ILE A 145 -16.23 6.95 9.23
CA ILE A 145 -16.57 6.27 10.51
C ILE A 145 -18.03 6.55 10.92
N ARG A 146 -18.98 6.54 9.98
CA ARG A 146 -20.38 6.84 10.31
C ARG A 146 -21.00 5.81 11.27
#